data_AF-A0A919EFN2-F1
#
_entry.id   AF-A0A919EFN2-F1
#
_cell.length_a   1.000
_cell.length_b   1.000
_cell.length_c   1.000
_cell.angle_alpha   90.00
_cell.angle_beta   90.00
_cell.angle_gamma   90.00
#
_symmetry.space_group_name_H-M   'P 1'
#
loop_
_entity.id
_entity.type
_entity.pdbx_description
1 polymer ?
#
loop_
_entity_poly.entity_id
_entity_poly.type
_entity_poly.pdbx_seq_one_letter_code
_entity_poly.pdbx_strand_id
1 'polypeptide(L)'
;MRLASGTDVDLDRDVFMRTLVRELATSLESVVGLEEASGYISLVGQSVGSQINESYIRALGVRRLSREQVADVLVDFKQRIKGDFYLISQDDEKIVLGSRSCPFGDKALGRESMCMMTSNVFGTIAAQNLGYARVELEETIARGSSGCRVVVHLVPEVDMEDEPGREYYGDSGPPEGGGPAVPPTPPGR
;
A
#
# COMPACT_ATOMS: atom_id res chain seq x y z
N MET A 1 -4.77 43.74 20.69
CA MET A 1 -3.82 42.70 20.23
C MET A 1 -4.57 41.37 20.20
N ARG A 2 -4.74 40.76 19.02
CA ARG A 2 -5.39 39.44 18.92
C ARG A 2 -4.38 38.37 19.32
N LEU A 3 -4.75 37.52 20.27
CA LEU A 3 -3.96 36.35 20.64
C LEU A 3 -4.13 35.28 19.56
N ALA A 4 -3.05 34.55 19.25
CA ALA A 4 -3.08 33.46 18.26
C ALA A 4 -4.11 32.38 18.60
N SER A 5 -4.42 32.18 19.89
CA SER A 5 -5.41 31.22 20.38
C SER A 5 -6.87 31.52 19.98
N GLY A 6 -7.16 32.73 19.50
CA GLY A 6 -8.50 33.11 19.01
C GLY A 6 -8.64 33.11 17.49
N THR A 7 -7.63 32.61 16.77
CA THR A 7 -7.65 32.53 15.31
C THR A 7 -8.18 31.18 14.88
N ASP A 8 -9.12 31.18 13.93
CA ASP A 8 -9.58 29.97 13.26
C ASP A 8 -8.52 29.52 12.25
N VAL A 9 -7.72 28.53 12.64
CA VAL A 9 -6.71 27.89 11.79
C VAL A 9 -7.12 26.43 11.63
N ASP A 10 -7.29 26.01 10.38
CA ASP A 10 -7.61 24.62 10.02
C ASP A 10 -6.37 23.71 10.21
N LEU A 11 -5.98 23.54 11.47
CA LEU A 11 -4.83 22.76 11.91
C LEU A 11 -5.25 21.87 13.08
N ASP A 12 -5.49 20.60 12.77
CA ASP A 12 -5.59 19.55 13.76
C ASP A 12 -4.48 18.51 13.57
N ARG A 13 -4.45 17.50 14.45
CA ARG A 13 -3.45 16.43 14.41
C ARG A 13 -3.50 15.63 13.09
N ASP A 14 -4.68 15.34 12.57
CA ASP A 14 -4.87 14.54 11.35
C ASP A 14 -4.43 15.33 10.11
N VAL A 15 -4.85 16.59 9.99
CA VAL A 15 -4.40 17.51 8.95
C VAL A 15 -2.89 17.71 9.00
N PHE A 16 -2.33 17.90 10.20
CA PHE A 16 -0.89 18.07 10.39
C PHE A 16 -0.10 16.82 9.96
N MET A 17 -0.47 15.64 10.46
CA MET A 17 0.26 14.39 10.15
C MET A 17 0.15 14.02 8.66
N ARG A 18 -1.04 14.16 8.05
CA ARG A 18 -1.20 13.93 6.60
C ARG A 18 -0.38 14.92 5.78
N THR A 19 -0.29 16.17 6.22
CA THR A 19 0.56 17.17 5.57
C THR A 19 2.04 16.83 5.73
N LEU A 20 2.49 16.45 6.92
CA LEU A 20 3.88 16.07 7.19
C LEU A 20 4.32 14.88 6.33
N VAL A 21 3.52 13.81 6.29
CA VAL A 21 3.82 12.62 5.47
C VAL A 21 3.89 12.98 3.99
N ARG A 22 2.97 13.84 3.52
CA ARG A 22 2.99 14.35 2.14
C ARG A 22 4.26 15.13 1.81
N GLU A 23 4.69 16.03 2.69
CA GLU A 23 5.92 16.80 2.50
C GLU A 23 7.16 15.90 2.49
N LEU A 24 7.21 14.91 3.37
CA LEU A 24 8.31 13.94 3.39
C LEU A 24 8.38 13.13 2.10
N ALA A 25 7.25 12.63 1.60
CA ALA A 25 7.20 11.91 0.32
C ALA A 25 7.58 12.80 -0.86
N THR A 26 7.07 14.04 -0.90
CA THR A 26 7.39 15.02 -1.96
C THR A 26 8.87 15.40 -1.93
N SER A 27 9.42 15.65 -0.73
CA SER A 27 10.83 15.99 -0.57
C SER A 27 11.73 14.82 -1.00
N LEU A 28 11.39 13.59 -0.62
CA LEU A 28 12.13 12.40 -1.04
C LEU A 28 12.13 12.27 -2.57
N GLU A 29 10.95 12.28 -3.19
CA GLU A 29 10.79 12.20 -4.65
C GLU A 29 11.58 13.31 -5.38
N SER A 30 11.58 14.53 -4.85
CA SER A 30 12.31 15.65 -5.44
C SER A 30 13.83 15.53 -5.37
N VAL A 31 14.36 14.77 -4.41
CA VAL A 31 15.81 14.61 -4.19
C VAL A 31 16.35 13.37 -4.91
N VAL A 32 15.63 12.25 -4.84
CA VAL A 32 16.13 10.96 -5.35
C VAL A 32 15.46 10.51 -6.65
N GLY A 33 14.36 11.15 -7.08
CA GLY A 33 13.56 10.70 -8.21
C GLY A 33 12.41 9.77 -7.82
N LEU A 34 11.49 9.54 -8.77
CA LEU A 34 10.27 8.75 -8.53
C LEU A 34 10.57 7.27 -8.27
N GLU A 35 11.51 6.69 -8.99
CA GLU A 35 11.84 5.26 -8.89
C GLU A 35 12.43 4.92 -7.52
N GLU A 36 13.46 5.65 -7.09
CA GLU A 36 14.11 5.49 -5.79
C GLU A 36 13.17 5.82 -4.63
N ALA A 37 12.37 6.89 -4.76
CA ALA A 37 11.38 7.24 -3.75
C ALA A 37 10.31 6.15 -3.61
N SER A 38 9.86 5.57 -4.72
CA SER A 38 8.94 4.44 -4.73
C SER A 38 9.57 3.23 -4.03
N GLY A 39 10.84 2.94 -4.31
CA GLY A 39 11.64 1.92 -3.62
C GLY A 39 11.63 2.09 -2.10
N TYR A 40 11.95 3.29 -1.60
CA TYR A 40 11.93 3.57 -0.16
C TYR A 40 10.52 3.46 0.45
N ILE A 41 9.50 4.04 -0.20
CA ILE A 41 8.10 3.94 0.24
C ILE A 41 7.63 2.48 0.31
N SER A 42 8.25 1.60 -0.48
CA SER A 42 8.03 0.15 -0.43
C SER A 42 8.42 -0.46 0.90
N LEU A 43 9.62 -0.15 1.39
CA LEU A 43 10.12 -0.67 2.65
C LEU A 43 9.24 -0.21 3.81
N VAL A 44 8.85 1.07 3.79
CA VAL A 44 7.92 1.64 4.78
C VAL A 44 6.56 0.93 4.70
N GLY A 45 6.01 0.78 3.49
CA GLY A 45 4.71 0.13 3.27
C GLY A 45 4.69 -1.33 3.70
N GLN A 46 5.77 -2.09 3.46
CA GLN A 46 5.92 -3.47 3.92
C GLN A 46 5.95 -3.54 5.45
N SER A 47 6.74 -2.68 6.11
CA SER A 47 6.79 -2.63 7.57
C SER A 47 5.43 -2.32 8.19
N VAL A 48 4.71 -1.34 7.64
CA VAL A 48 3.35 -1.00 8.07
C VAL A 48 2.38 -2.15 7.80
N GLY A 49 2.48 -2.79 6.63
CA GLY A 49 1.67 -3.94 6.25
C GLY A 49 1.81 -5.11 7.22
N SER A 50 3.06 -5.47 7.58
CA SER A 50 3.34 -6.52 8.58
C SER A 50 2.74 -6.20 9.95
N GLN A 51 2.89 -4.96 10.43
CA GLN A 51 2.33 -4.56 11.74
C GLN A 51 0.80 -4.62 11.76
N ILE A 52 0.15 -4.20 10.68
CA ILE A 52 -1.30 -4.29 10.53
C ILE A 52 -1.72 -5.77 10.49
N ASN A 53 -1.04 -6.59 9.68
CA ASN A 53 -1.29 -8.01 9.57
C ASN A 53 -1.25 -8.70 10.95
N GLU A 54 -0.15 -8.50 11.70
CA GLU A 54 0.01 -9.06 13.04
C GLU A 54 -1.09 -8.63 14.00
N SER A 55 -1.54 -7.37 13.90
CA SER A 55 -2.63 -6.84 14.73
C SER A 55 -3.93 -7.59 14.48
N TYR A 56 -4.29 -7.84 13.21
CA TYR A 56 -5.49 -8.60 12.85
C TYR A 56 -5.37 -10.08 13.16
N ILE A 57 -4.24 -10.72 12.85
CA ILE A 57 -3.96 -12.12 13.19
C ILE A 57 -4.15 -12.35 14.70
N ARG A 58 -3.58 -11.46 15.52
CA ARG A 58 -3.71 -11.52 16.98
C ARG A 58 -5.15 -11.30 17.44
N ALA A 59 -5.83 -10.29 16.90
CA ALA A 59 -7.20 -9.96 17.28
C ALA A 59 -8.20 -11.07 16.91
N LEU A 60 -7.98 -11.74 15.77
CA LEU A 60 -8.81 -12.84 15.29
C LEU A 60 -8.42 -14.20 15.88
N GLY A 61 -7.29 -14.30 16.59
CA GLY A 61 -6.81 -15.54 17.21
C GLY A 61 -6.43 -16.63 16.20
N VAL A 62 -6.02 -16.24 14.98
CA VAL A 62 -5.62 -17.16 13.92
C VAL A 62 -4.10 -17.18 13.75
N ARG A 63 -3.56 -18.17 13.02
CA ARG A 63 -2.13 -18.21 12.64
C ARG A 63 -1.86 -17.50 11.33
N ARG A 64 -2.80 -17.61 10.39
CA ARG A 64 -2.84 -16.91 9.10
C ARG A 64 -4.30 -16.63 8.76
N LEU A 65 -4.52 -15.56 8.02
CA LEU A 65 -5.81 -15.18 7.46
C LEU A 65 -6.15 -16.10 6.28
N SER A 66 -7.39 -16.58 6.22
CA SER A 66 -7.99 -17.09 4.98
C SER A 66 -8.14 -15.97 3.95
N ARG A 67 -8.39 -16.30 2.68
CA ARG A 67 -8.62 -15.31 1.63
C ARG A 67 -9.79 -14.38 1.98
N GLU A 68 -10.88 -14.94 2.48
CA GLU A 68 -12.06 -14.17 2.88
C GLU A 68 -11.71 -13.19 4.01
N GLN A 69 -10.88 -13.62 4.96
CA GLN A 69 -10.37 -12.75 6.03
C GLN A 69 -9.38 -11.71 5.52
N VAL A 70 -8.54 -12.02 4.52
CA VAL A 70 -7.68 -11.01 3.88
C VAL A 70 -8.55 -9.93 3.26
N ALA A 71 -9.55 -10.28 2.45
CA ALA A 71 -10.47 -9.30 1.84
C ALA A 71 -11.14 -8.41 2.90
N ASP A 72 -11.67 -9.02 3.98
CA ASP A 72 -12.30 -8.31 5.09
C ASP A 72 -11.32 -7.35 5.81
N VAL A 73 -10.11 -7.81 6.11
CA VAL A 73 -9.06 -7.01 6.75
C VAL A 73 -8.63 -5.83 5.88
N LEU A 74 -8.46 -6.01 4.57
CA LEU A 74 -8.08 -4.93 3.65
C LEU A 74 -9.14 -3.83 3.62
N VAL A 75 -10.43 -4.22 3.63
CA VAL A 75 -11.56 -3.29 3.71
C VAL A 75 -11.59 -2.58 5.08
N ASP A 76 -11.60 -3.32 6.19
CA ASP A 76 -11.73 -2.76 7.54
C ASP A 76 -10.57 -1.82 7.88
N PHE A 77 -9.33 -2.20 7.56
CA PHE A 77 -8.17 -1.33 7.73
C PHE A 77 -8.37 0.01 7.03
N LYS A 78 -8.83 -0.01 5.78
CA LYS A 78 -9.05 1.22 5.02
C LYS A 78 -10.22 2.04 5.55
N GLN A 79 -11.27 1.40 6.04
CA GLN A 79 -12.38 2.10 6.70
C GLN A 79 -11.91 2.84 7.95
N ARG A 80 -11.06 2.21 8.78
CA ARG A 80 -10.46 2.84 9.98
C ARG A 80 -9.66 4.10 9.68
N ILE A 81 -9.08 4.20 8.47
CA ILE A 81 -8.32 5.38 8.03
C ILE A 81 -9.06 6.25 7.02
N LYS A 82 -10.41 6.16 6.96
CA LYS A 82 -11.28 7.00 6.12
C LYS A 82 -11.03 6.87 4.60
N GLY A 83 -10.58 5.69 4.16
CA GLY A 83 -10.39 5.37 2.74
C GLY A 83 -11.63 4.83 2.04
N ASP A 84 -12.72 4.59 2.77
CA ASP A 84 -14.00 4.13 2.24
C ASP A 84 -13.90 3.02 1.18
N PHE A 85 -13.12 1.98 1.49
CA PHE A 85 -12.94 0.82 0.63
C PHE A 85 -14.11 -0.16 0.76
N TYR A 86 -14.40 -0.89 -0.31
CA TYR A 86 -15.42 -1.93 -0.35
C TYR A 86 -14.99 -3.07 -1.28
N LEU A 87 -15.51 -4.27 -1.03
CA LEU A 87 -15.27 -5.43 -1.90
C LEU A 87 -16.17 -5.34 -3.14
N ILE A 88 -15.57 -5.48 -4.32
CA ILE A 88 -16.28 -5.58 -5.60
C ILE A 88 -16.53 -7.05 -5.94
N SER A 89 -15.48 -7.87 -5.89
CA SER A 89 -15.55 -9.32 -6.10
C SER A 89 -14.35 -10.02 -5.47
N GLN A 90 -14.47 -11.33 -5.22
CA GLN A 90 -13.34 -12.20 -4.90
C GLN A 90 -13.62 -13.61 -5.44
N ASP A 91 -12.57 -14.29 -5.87
CA ASP A 91 -12.59 -15.68 -6.33
C ASP A 91 -11.27 -16.38 -5.91
N ASP A 92 -10.99 -17.55 -6.47
CA ASP A 92 -9.77 -18.30 -6.15
C ASP A 92 -8.48 -17.65 -6.67
N GLU A 93 -8.59 -16.73 -7.62
CA GLU A 93 -7.46 -16.12 -8.34
C GLU A 93 -7.20 -14.68 -7.90
N LYS A 94 -8.22 -13.92 -7.50
CA LYS A 94 -8.08 -12.50 -7.15
C LYS A 94 -9.10 -11.94 -6.17
N ILE A 95 -8.72 -10.83 -5.55
CA ILE A 95 -9.58 -9.96 -4.74
C ILE A 95 -9.64 -8.59 -5.41
N VAL A 96 -10.85 -8.08 -5.64
CA VAL A 96 -11.09 -6.81 -6.33
C VAL A 96 -11.76 -5.83 -5.38
N LEU A 97 -11.14 -4.68 -5.19
CA LEU A 97 -11.53 -3.67 -4.21
C LEU A 97 -11.80 -2.32 -4.91
N GLY A 98 -12.84 -1.64 -4.45
CA GLY A 98 -13.16 -0.26 -4.83
C GLY A 98 -12.97 0.69 -3.65
N SER A 99 -12.83 1.98 -3.94
CA SER A 99 -12.81 3.05 -2.93
C SER A 99 -13.48 4.31 -3.46
N ARG A 100 -14.20 5.01 -2.58
CA ARG A 100 -14.86 6.29 -2.88
C ARG A 100 -14.12 7.50 -2.32
N SER A 101 -13.12 7.31 -1.46
CA SER A 101 -12.36 8.40 -0.84
C SER A 101 -10.91 8.02 -0.56
N CYS A 102 -10.00 8.99 -0.64
CA CYS A 102 -8.62 8.78 -0.23
C CYS A 102 -8.43 9.15 1.26
N PRO A 103 -7.71 8.36 2.08
CA PRO A 103 -7.29 8.78 3.44
C PRO A 103 -6.55 10.12 3.46
N PHE A 104 -5.85 10.43 2.37
CA PHE A 104 -5.12 11.68 2.19
C PHE A 104 -5.99 12.81 1.62
N GLY A 105 -7.25 12.55 1.25
CA GLY A 105 -8.11 13.49 0.55
C GLY A 105 -7.43 14.09 -0.68
N ASP A 106 -7.63 15.38 -0.89
CA ASP A 106 -7.07 16.13 -2.04
C ASP A 106 -5.54 16.16 -2.08
N LYS A 107 -4.87 15.82 -0.96
CA LYS A 107 -3.40 15.75 -0.90
C LYS A 107 -2.81 14.61 -1.73
N ALA A 108 -3.63 13.67 -2.20
CA ALA A 108 -3.20 12.57 -3.06
C ALA A 108 -3.08 12.95 -4.55
N LEU A 109 -3.71 14.03 -4.99
CA LEU A 109 -3.76 14.42 -6.41
C LEU A 109 -2.34 14.68 -6.96
N GLY A 110 -1.99 14.03 -8.07
CA GLY A 110 -0.68 14.14 -8.71
C GLY A 110 0.47 13.56 -7.88
N ARG A 111 0.18 12.62 -6.96
CA ARG A 111 1.15 11.99 -6.05
C ARG A 111 0.98 10.47 -6.02
N GLU A 112 1.28 9.83 -7.15
CA GLU A 112 1.15 8.37 -7.30
C GLU A 112 2.03 7.57 -6.33
N SER A 113 3.17 8.13 -5.92
CA SER A 113 4.04 7.56 -4.89
C SER A 113 3.31 7.31 -3.56
N MET A 114 2.25 8.08 -3.24
CA MET A 114 1.40 7.86 -2.07
C MET A 114 0.46 6.65 -2.23
N CYS A 115 0.02 6.36 -3.46
CA CYS A 115 -0.77 5.17 -3.76
C CYS A 115 0.06 3.89 -3.64
N MET A 116 1.38 3.98 -3.85
CA MET A 116 2.30 2.85 -3.62
C MET A 116 2.21 2.33 -2.19
N MET A 117 2.01 3.20 -1.20
CA MET A 117 1.82 2.74 0.19
C MET A 117 0.61 1.82 0.34
N THR A 118 -0.49 2.06 -0.39
CA THR A 118 -1.65 1.16 -0.39
C THR A 118 -1.32 -0.18 -1.04
N SER A 119 -0.68 -0.14 -2.20
CA SER A 119 -0.23 -1.36 -2.90
C SER A 119 0.68 -2.21 -2.00
N ASN A 120 1.64 -1.58 -1.33
CA ASN A 120 2.56 -2.26 -0.41
C ASN A 120 1.85 -2.88 0.79
N VAL A 121 0.96 -2.15 1.46
CA VAL A 121 0.23 -2.71 2.61
C VAL A 121 -0.66 -3.87 2.18
N PHE A 122 -1.39 -3.73 1.07
CA PHE A 122 -2.27 -4.77 0.57
C PHE A 122 -1.50 -6.02 0.16
N GLY A 123 -0.45 -5.82 -0.63
CA GLY A 123 0.42 -6.89 -1.12
C GLY A 123 1.11 -7.63 0.00
N THR A 124 1.65 -6.92 1.01
CA THR A 124 2.27 -7.55 2.17
C THR A 124 1.29 -8.38 2.98
N ILE A 125 0.10 -7.85 3.29
CA ILE A 125 -0.92 -8.61 4.05
C ILE A 125 -1.34 -9.86 3.27
N ALA A 126 -1.65 -9.71 1.97
CA ALA A 126 -2.08 -10.84 1.14
C ALA A 126 -0.97 -11.89 1.01
N ALA A 127 0.26 -11.50 0.64
CA ALA A 127 1.35 -12.43 0.41
C ALA A 127 1.80 -13.17 1.69
N GLN A 128 1.83 -12.51 2.85
CA GLN A 128 2.19 -13.17 4.12
C GLN A 128 1.20 -14.28 4.52
N ASN A 129 -0.08 -14.11 4.16
CA ASN A 129 -1.12 -15.07 4.53
C ASN A 129 -1.34 -16.14 3.45
N LEU A 130 -1.34 -15.74 2.17
CA LEU A 130 -1.74 -16.56 1.03
C LEU A 130 -0.55 -17.04 0.17
N GLY A 131 0.67 -16.59 0.49
CA GLY A 131 1.91 -17.03 -0.15
C GLY A 131 2.40 -16.10 -1.26
N TYR A 132 1.48 -15.50 -2.01
CA TYR A 132 1.76 -14.57 -3.09
C TYR A 132 0.69 -13.48 -3.16
N ALA A 133 1.08 -12.31 -3.63
CA ALA A 133 0.14 -11.31 -4.12
C ALA A 133 0.78 -10.47 -5.21
N ARG A 134 0.02 -10.12 -6.23
CA ARG A 134 0.34 -9.04 -7.14
C ARG A 134 -0.73 -7.98 -7.09
N VAL A 135 -0.35 -6.76 -6.77
CA VAL A 135 -1.29 -5.65 -6.60
C VAL A 135 -1.21 -4.71 -7.78
N GLU A 136 -2.35 -4.55 -8.45
CA GLU A 136 -2.56 -3.65 -9.55
C GLU A 136 -3.49 -2.52 -9.15
N LEU A 137 -3.09 -1.28 -9.46
CA LEU A 137 -3.87 -0.07 -9.22
C LEU A 137 -4.45 0.42 -10.55
N GLU A 138 -5.54 -0.20 -11.00
CA GLU A 138 -6.21 0.11 -12.28
C GLU A 138 -6.67 1.56 -12.33
N GLU A 139 -7.35 2.02 -11.27
CA GLU A 139 -7.83 3.40 -11.14
C GLU A 139 -7.38 4.00 -9.80
N THR A 140 -7.00 5.29 -9.80
CA THR A 140 -6.66 5.98 -8.56
C THR A 140 -7.13 7.43 -8.55
N ILE A 141 -7.57 7.87 -7.38
CA ILE A 141 -7.86 9.30 -7.12
C ILE A 141 -6.61 10.15 -7.38
N ALA A 142 -5.41 9.64 -7.10
CA ALA A 142 -4.16 10.35 -7.37
C ALA A 142 -3.97 10.70 -8.86
N ARG A 143 -4.46 9.85 -9.78
CA ARG A 143 -4.50 10.08 -11.22
C ARG A 143 -5.73 10.85 -11.70
N GLY A 144 -6.56 11.36 -10.77
CA GLY A 144 -7.77 12.13 -11.07
C GLY A 144 -9.02 11.29 -11.30
N SER A 145 -9.00 9.99 -11.00
CA SER A 145 -10.21 9.15 -11.05
C SER A 145 -11.20 9.54 -9.94
N SER A 146 -12.50 9.25 -10.14
CA SER A 146 -13.54 9.53 -9.12
C SER A 146 -13.46 8.62 -7.89
N GLY A 147 -12.74 7.51 -8.01
CA GLY A 147 -12.47 6.55 -6.96
C GLY A 147 -11.17 5.80 -7.22
N CYS A 148 -10.87 4.80 -6.41
CA CYS A 148 -9.81 3.83 -6.72
C CYS A 148 -10.40 2.48 -7.04
N ARG A 149 -9.72 1.75 -7.92
CA ARG A 149 -9.97 0.36 -8.25
C ARG A 149 -8.66 -0.41 -8.13
N VAL A 150 -8.64 -1.40 -7.25
CA VAL A 150 -7.44 -2.17 -6.88
C VAL A 150 -7.71 -3.64 -7.06
N VAL A 151 -6.84 -4.32 -7.79
CA VAL A 151 -6.88 -5.78 -7.98
C VAL A 151 -5.71 -6.39 -7.25
N VAL A 152 -5.98 -7.39 -6.42
CA VAL A 152 -4.98 -8.20 -5.73
C VAL A 152 -5.06 -9.60 -6.29
N HIS A 153 -4.18 -9.90 -7.24
CA HIS A 153 -4.00 -11.23 -7.82
C HIS A 153 -3.30 -12.13 -6.81
N LEU A 154 -3.79 -13.35 -6.63
CA LEU A 154 -3.38 -14.32 -5.61
C LEU A 154 -2.58 -15.49 -6.18
N VAL A 155 -2.57 -15.65 -7.50
CA VAL A 155 -1.81 -16.66 -8.22
C VAL A 155 -0.77 -15.99 -9.13
N PRO A 156 0.46 -16.50 -9.22
CA PRO A 156 1.41 -16.05 -10.23
C PRO A 156 0.94 -16.54 -11.59
N GLU A 157 0.64 -15.64 -12.52
CA GLU A 157 0.37 -16.00 -13.92
C GLU A 157 1.66 -15.91 -14.74
N VAL A 158 1.86 -16.87 -15.64
CA VAL A 158 3.16 -17.14 -16.29
C VAL A 158 3.53 -16.11 -17.37
N ASP A 159 2.60 -15.23 -17.79
CA ASP A 159 2.78 -14.33 -18.93
C ASP A 159 2.47 -12.84 -18.61
N MET A 160 2.64 -12.41 -17.35
CA MET A 160 2.33 -11.02 -16.94
C MET A 160 3.57 -10.11 -16.80
N GLU A 161 4.71 -10.46 -17.41
CA GLU A 161 5.96 -9.69 -17.30
C GLU A 161 5.82 -8.22 -17.79
N ASP A 162 4.87 -7.95 -18.70
CA ASP A 162 4.61 -6.62 -19.26
C ASP A 162 3.36 -5.92 -18.69
N GLU A 163 2.58 -6.58 -17.84
CA GLU A 163 1.36 -6.01 -17.28
C GLU A 163 1.68 -5.09 -16.08
N PRO A 164 0.92 -4.01 -15.85
CA PRO A 164 1.11 -3.16 -14.68
C PRO A 164 0.76 -3.92 -13.39
N GLY A 165 1.55 -3.70 -12.35
CA GLY A 165 1.31 -4.32 -11.06
C GLY A 165 2.60 -4.58 -10.31
N ARG A 166 2.47 -4.88 -9.02
CA ARG A 166 3.62 -5.15 -8.18
C ARG A 166 3.47 -6.42 -7.41
N GLU A 167 4.52 -7.23 -7.45
CA GLU A 167 4.54 -8.53 -6.80
C GLU A 167 5.07 -8.45 -5.36
N TYR A 168 4.51 -9.32 -4.54
CA TYR A 168 4.80 -9.51 -3.15
C TYR A 168 4.81 -11.00 -2.86
N TYR A 169 5.84 -11.44 -2.14
CA TYR A 169 6.06 -12.84 -1.81
C TYR A 169 6.04 -12.99 -0.30
N GLY A 170 5.31 -13.99 0.21
CA GLY A 170 5.33 -14.33 1.62
C GLY A 170 6.65 -14.99 2.04
N ASP A 171 6.77 -15.33 3.32
CA ASP A 171 7.99 -15.94 3.89
C ASP A 171 8.38 -17.30 3.28
N SER A 172 7.52 -17.89 2.45
CA SER A 172 7.82 -19.07 1.64
C SER A 172 8.59 -18.78 0.35
N GLY A 173 8.84 -17.50 0.03
CA GLY A 173 9.56 -17.05 -1.16
C GLY A 173 8.89 -17.40 -2.50
N PRO A 174 9.30 -16.80 -3.62
CA PRO A 174 9.06 -17.41 -4.93
C PRO A 174 9.74 -18.79 -4.99
N PRO A 175 9.22 -19.76 -5.77
CA PRO A 175 10.01 -20.94 -6.10
C PRO A 175 11.36 -20.48 -6.66
N GLU A 176 12.47 -21.05 -6.16
CA GLU A 176 13.83 -20.66 -6.56
C GLU A 176 13.98 -20.67 -8.09
N GLY A 177 14.07 -19.49 -8.71
CA GLY A 177 14.33 -19.36 -10.14
C GLY A 177 13.86 -18.05 -10.75
N GLY A 178 14.61 -16.96 -10.54
CA GLY A 178 14.43 -15.73 -11.34
C GLY A 178 14.57 -14.41 -10.58
N GLY A 179 15.66 -14.20 -9.85
CA GLY A 179 16.03 -12.87 -9.37
C GLY A 179 17.35 -12.43 -10.01
N PRO A 180 17.50 -11.17 -10.47
CA PRO A 180 18.77 -10.69 -11.00
C PRO A 180 19.83 -10.72 -9.90
N ALA A 181 21.02 -11.24 -10.24
CA ALA A 181 22.13 -11.39 -9.31
C ALA A 181 22.53 -10.04 -8.70
N VAL A 182 22.48 -9.95 -7.38
CA VAL A 182 23.06 -8.82 -6.64
C VAL A 182 24.59 -8.89 -6.83
N PRO A 183 25.23 -7.86 -7.42
CA PRO A 183 26.68 -7.86 -7.55
C PRO A 183 27.34 -7.79 -6.16
N PRO A 184 28.46 -8.50 -5.94
CA PRO A 184 29.11 -8.52 -4.64
C PRO A 184 29.64 -7.12 -4.27
N THR A 185 29.44 -6.76 -3.00
CA THR A 185 29.97 -5.54 -2.39
C THR A 185 31.50 -5.48 -2.53
N PRO A 186 32.08 -4.39 -3.05
CA PRO A 186 33.53 -4.27 -3.12
C PRO A 186 34.14 -4.20 -1.71
N PRO A 187 35.33 -4.78 -1.50
CA PRO A 187 36.00 -4.74 -0.20
C PRO A 187 36.35 -3.29 0.16
N GLY A 188 36.00 -2.90 1.39
CA GLY A 188 36.22 -1.57 1.94
C GLY A 188 37.69 -1.16 1.98
N ARG A 189 37.93 0.14 1.78
CA ARG A 189 39.21 0.82 1.99
C ARG A 189 39.49 1.04 3.47
#